data_AF-A0A929FB68-F1
#
_entry.id   AF-A0A929FB68-F1
#
_cell.length_a   1.000
_cell.length_b   1.000
_cell.length_c   1.000
_cell.angle_alpha   90.00
_cell.angle_beta   90.00
_cell.angle_gamma   90.00
#
_symmetry.space_group_name_H-M   'P 1'
#
loop_
_entity.id
_entity.type
_entity.pdbx_description
1 polymer ?
#
loop_
_entity_poly.entity_id
_entity_poly.type
_entity_poly.pdbx_seq_one_letter_code
_entity_poly.pdbx_strand_id
1 'polypeptide(L)'
;MTEIHVENCQEHLCIDLEHDGGYDAQWRQSSDYTDVDKCIGNIALVFNGSQDMAVDGMKVCYLTVDERYPWNLSPGQKKAYELLLPLQQGSTYAITTIKKLADAMELEIMHAAYKRLENLQSLGVISGLRLN
;
A
#
# COMPACT_ATOMS: atom_id res chain seq x y z
N MET A 1 -25.80 29.89 0.52
CA MET A 1 -25.74 28.60 1.23
C MET A 1 -24.69 27.80 0.49
N THR A 2 -23.46 27.79 1.00
CA THR A 2 -22.30 27.23 0.30
C THR A 2 -22.27 25.74 0.64
N GLU A 3 -22.74 24.89 -0.27
CA GLU A 3 -22.43 23.46 -0.22
C GLU A 3 -20.92 23.35 -0.41
N ILE A 4 -20.19 23.22 0.70
CA ILE A 4 -18.79 22.88 0.66
C ILE A 4 -18.73 21.47 0.06
N HIS A 5 -18.01 21.35 -1.03
CA HIS A 5 -17.75 20.13 -1.81
C HIS A 5 -16.86 19.16 -1.00
N VAL A 6 -17.34 18.70 0.17
CA VAL A 6 -16.55 17.91 1.12
C VAL A 6 -16.14 16.54 0.55
N GLU A 7 -16.96 15.96 -0.34
CA GLU A 7 -16.69 14.64 -0.95
C GLU A 7 -15.44 14.67 -1.87
N ASN A 8 -15.23 15.75 -2.62
CA ASN A 8 -14.10 15.83 -3.56
C ASN A 8 -12.75 16.05 -2.84
N CYS A 9 -12.76 16.67 -1.65
CA CYS A 9 -11.54 16.93 -0.89
C CYS A 9 -10.92 15.64 -0.31
N GLN A 10 -11.73 14.63 0.02
CA GLN A 10 -11.24 13.38 0.61
C GLN A 10 -10.62 12.46 -0.46
N GLU A 11 -11.26 12.37 -1.62
CA GLU A 11 -10.73 11.60 -2.75
C GLU A 11 -9.42 12.20 -3.27
N HIS A 12 -9.36 13.52 -3.43
CA HIS A 12 -8.13 14.21 -3.80
C HIS A 12 -7.01 14.02 -2.78
N LEU A 13 -7.31 14.14 -1.48
CA LEU A 13 -6.32 13.88 -0.43
C LEU A 13 -5.81 12.44 -0.47
N CYS A 14 -6.68 11.46 -0.70
CA CYS A 14 -6.27 10.06 -0.82
C CYS A 14 -5.35 9.80 -2.01
N ILE A 15 -5.55 10.52 -3.13
CA ILE A 15 -4.70 10.45 -4.32
C ILE A 15 -3.37 11.18 -4.07
N ASP A 16 -3.40 12.35 -3.44
CA ASP A 16 -2.18 13.12 -3.12
C ASP A 16 -1.25 12.30 -2.21
N LEU A 17 -1.81 11.61 -1.22
CA LEU A 17 -1.07 10.74 -0.29
C LEU A 17 -0.53 9.44 -0.95
N GLU A 18 -0.86 9.13 -2.20
CA GLU A 18 -0.19 8.06 -2.98
C GLU A 18 1.19 8.49 -3.51
N HIS A 19 1.54 9.76 -3.34
CA HIS A 19 2.77 10.36 -3.86
C HIS A 19 3.63 10.86 -2.71
N ASP A 20 4.95 10.80 -2.87
CA ASP A 20 5.86 11.37 -1.87
C ASP A 20 5.53 12.85 -1.61
N GLY A 21 5.14 13.59 -2.66
CA GLY A 21 4.73 14.99 -2.60
C GLY A 21 3.49 15.29 -1.73
N GLY A 22 2.66 14.30 -1.41
CA GLY A 22 1.52 14.45 -0.49
C GLY A 22 1.93 14.62 0.97
N TYR A 23 3.21 14.40 1.29
CA TYR A 23 3.73 14.47 2.66
C TYR A 23 4.66 15.67 2.82
N ASP A 24 4.37 16.51 3.82
CA ASP A 24 5.11 17.74 4.10
C ASP A 24 6.59 17.48 4.45
N ALA A 25 7.49 18.31 3.94
CA ALA A 25 8.93 18.12 4.08
C ALA A 25 9.45 18.31 5.52
N GLN A 26 8.81 19.16 6.32
CA GLN A 26 9.12 19.30 7.75
C GLN A 26 8.59 18.11 8.54
N TRP A 27 7.41 17.62 8.16
CA TRP A 27 6.83 16.42 8.75
C TRP A 27 7.70 15.18 8.52
N ARG A 28 8.29 15.05 7.32
CA ARG A 28 9.27 14.01 6.98
C ARG A 28 10.52 13.97 7.87
N GLN A 29 10.91 15.11 8.44
CA GLN A 29 12.11 15.23 9.27
C GLN A 29 11.82 14.98 10.76
N SER A 30 10.55 14.81 11.14
CA SER A 30 10.20 14.49 12.52
C SER A 30 10.59 13.05 12.87
N SER A 31 11.09 12.86 14.10
CA SER A 31 11.45 11.54 14.62
C SER A 31 10.26 10.59 14.62
N ASP A 32 9.11 11.09 15.04
CA ASP A 32 7.89 10.31 15.19
C ASP A 32 7.42 9.77 13.83
N TYR A 33 7.44 10.60 12.79
CA TYR A 33 7.12 10.15 11.44
C TYR A 33 8.10 9.09 10.93
N THR A 34 9.40 9.36 11.10
CA THR A 34 10.45 8.45 10.62
C THR A 34 10.31 7.06 11.23
N ASP A 35 9.92 6.99 12.51
CA ASP A 35 9.70 5.73 13.20
C ASP A 35 8.42 5.02 12.73
N VAL A 36 7.33 5.76 12.51
CA VAL A 36 6.08 5.18 11.95
C VAL A 36 6.31 4.67 10.53
N ASP A 37 7.00 5.44 9.68
CA ASP A 37 7.26 5.07 8.28
C ASP A 37 8.15 3.81 8.19
N LYS A 38 9.14 3.70 9.09
CA LYS A 38 9.93 2.46 9.26
C LYS A 38 9.08 1.29 9.72
N CYS A 39 8.16 1.49 10.67
CA CYS A 39 7.26 0.44 11.15
C CYS A 39 6.39 -0.09 10.01
N ILE A 40 5.86 0.81 9.18
CA ILE A 40 5.09 0.47 7.99
C ILE A 40 5.97 -0.27 6.98
N GLY A 41 7.19 0.21 6.73
CA GLY A 41 8.14 -0.44 5.83
C GLY A 41 8.45 -1.90 6.19
N ASN A 42 8.34 -2.26 7.47
CA ASN A 42 8.56 -3.61 7.99
C ASN A 42 7.34 -4.52 7.93
N ILE A 43 6.17 -4.05 7.50
CA ILE A 43 5.00 -4.91 7.32
C ILE A 43 5.28 -5.91 6.19
N ALA A 44 5.16 -7.19 6.50
CA ALA A 44 5.32 -8.28 5.55
C ALA A 44 4.01 -8.52 4.79
N LEU A 45 4.10 -8.58 3.47
CA LEU A 45 3.00 -8.89 2.57
C LEU A 45 3.22 -10.32 2.05
N VAL A 46 2.32 -11.23 2.41
CA VAL A 46 2.43 -12.65 2.11
C VAL A 46 1.37 -13.04 1.09
N PHE A 47 1.79 -13.72 0.02
CA PHE A 47 0.92 -14.23 -1.03
C PHE A 47 0.96 -15.76 -1.01
N ASN A 48 -0.20 -16.38 -1.23
CA ASN A 48 -0.38 -17.85 -1.21
C ASN A 48 0.06 -18.53 0.10
N GLY A 49 0.20 -17.78 1.19
CA GLY A 49 0.51 -18.30 2.52
C GLY A 49 -0.74 -18.70 3.30
N SER A 50 -0.59 -19.64 4.25
CA SER A 50 -1.61 -19.92 5.27
C SER A 50 -1.45 -19.01 6.48
N GLN A 51 -2.56 -18.67 7.14
CA GLN A 51 -2.59 -17.80 8.33
C GLN A 51 -1.83 -18.37 9.54
N ASP A 52 -1.41 -19.64 9.47
CA ASP A 52 -0.61 -20.30 10.52
C ASP A 52 0.89 -19.97 10.42
N MET A 53 1.34 -19.27 9.38
CA MET A 53 2.73 -18.87 9.21
C MET A 53 3.02 -17.53 9.90
N ALA A 54 3.08 -17.53 11.23
CA ALA A 54 3.55 -16.36 11.97
C ALA A 54 5.02 -16.08 11.62
N VAL A 55 5.30 -14.88 11.10
CA VAL A 55 6.68 -14.37 11.00
C VAL A 55 6.99 -13.68 12.31
N ASP A 56 7.83 -14.31 13.14
CA ASP A 56 8.13 -13.84 14.49
C ASP A 56 8.63 -12.38 14.49
N GLY A 57 8.04 -11.56 15.35
CA GLY A 57 8.37 -10.13 15.47
C GLY A 57 7.96 -9.22 14.31
N MET A 58 7.24 -9.70 13.29
CA MET A 58 6.78 -8.88 12.16
C MET A 58 5.25 -8.83 12.06
N LYS A 59 4.73 -7.66 11.68
CA LYS A 59 3.32 -7.52 11.29
C LYS A 59 3.15 -8.12 9.89
N VAL A 60 2.22 -9.07 9.75
CA VAL A 60 2.00 -9.83 8.51
C VAL A 60 0.60 -9.55 7.96
N CYS A 61 0.51 -9.25 6.67
CA CYS A 61 -0.73 -9.19 5.91
C CYS A 61 -0.73 -10.27 4.82
N TYR A 62 -1.73 -11.13 4.84
CA TYR A 62 -1.94 -12.14 3.79
C TYR A 62 -2.77 -11.52 2.69
N LEU A 63 -2.14 -11.23 1.55
CA LEU A 63 -2.78 -10.54 0.45
C LEU A 63 -3.30 -11.53 -0.60
N THR A 64 -4.42 -11.15 -1.20
CA THR A 64 -4.92 -11.74 -2.46
C THR A 64 -5.18 -10.62 -3.45
N VAL A 65 -4.78 -10.81 -4.70
CA VAL A 65 -4.90 -9.88 -5.82
C VAL A 65 -5.92 -10.44 -6.82
N ASP A 66 -6.86 -9.62 -7.26
CA ASP A 66 -7.80 -9.97 -8.32
C ASP A 66 -7.07 -10.03 -9.67
N GLU A 67 -7.02 -11.22 -10.28
CA GLU A 67 -6.30 -11.46 -11.53
C GLU A 67 -7.00 -10.89 -12.78
N ARG A 68 -8.27 -10.51 -12.66
CA ARG A 68 -9.11 -10.08 -13.80
C ARG A 68 -9.71 -8.70 -13.59
N TYR A 69 -9.06 -7.86 -12.78
CA TYR A 69 -9.59 -6.57 -12.43
C TYR A 69 -9.80 -5.68 -13.68
N PRO A 70 -11.04 -5.26 -13.99
CA PRO A 70 -11.39 -4.68 -15.29
C PRO A 70 -11.27 -3.15 -15.39
N TRP A 71 -10.82 -2.45 -14.35
CA TRP A 71 -11.05 -0.99 -14.21
C TRP A 71 -9.83 -0.07 -14.43
N ASN A 72 -10.13 1.23 -14.49
CA ASN A 72 -9.21 2.36 -14.59
C ASN A 72 -8.48 2.61 -13.27
N LEU A 73 -7.29 2.02 -13.12
CA LEU A 73 -6.37 2.36 -12.04
C LEU A 73 -5.60 3.65 -12.36
N SER A 74 -5.29 4.45 -11.34
CA SER A 74 -4.31 5.54 -11.48
C SER A 74 -2.95 4.96 -11.92
N PRO A 75 -2.04 5.75 -12.53
CA PRO A 75 -0.72 5.24 -12.91
C PRO A 75 0.05 4.61 -11.74
N GLY A 76 -0.04 5.19 -10.54
CA GLY A 76 0.59 4.66 -9.32
C GLY A 76 -0.04 3.34 -8.86
N GLN A 77 -1.37 3.26 -8.88
CA GLN A 77 -2.12 2.05 -8.56
C GLN A 77 -1.87 0.93 -9.57
N LYS A 78 -1.79 1.26 -10.87
CA LYS A 78 -1.45 0.31 -11.93
C LYS A 78 -0.06 -0.27 -11.74
N LYS A 79 0.94 0.57 -11.42
CA LYS A 79 2.30 0.10 -11.10
C LYS A 79 2.29 -0.84 -9.90
N ALA A 80 1.54 -0.50 -8.84
CA ALA A 80 1.40 -1.37 -7.68
C ALA A 80 0.76 -2.73 -8.05
N TYR A 81 -0.33 -2.72 -8.81
CA TYR A 81 -0.99 -3.93 -9.30
C TYR A 81 -0.06 -4.82 -10.13
N GLU A 82 0.67 -4.24 -11.09
CA GLU A 82 1.62 -4.93 -11.95
C GLU A 82 2.81 -5.55 -11.19
N LEU A 83 3.15 -5.01 -10.01
CA LEU A 83 4.16 -5.58 -9.12
C LEU A 83 3.59 -6.70 -8.24
N LEU A 84 2.34 -6.59 -7.78
CA LEU A 84 1.72 -7.53 -6.86
C LEU A 84 1.22 -8.80 -7.56
N LEU A 85 0.62 -8.67 -8.73
CA LEU A 85 0.03 -9.79 -9.46
C LEU A 85 1.05 -10.92 -9.75
N PRO A 86 2.27 -10.62 -10.24
CA PRO A 86 3.28 -11.66 -10.46
C PRO A 86 3.75 -12.37 -9.19
N LEU A 87 3.71 -11.70 -8.03
CA LEU A 87 4.07 -12.33 -6.75
C LEU A 87 3.06 -13.41 -6.36
N GLN A 88 1.77 -13.21 -6.69
CA GLN A 88 0.73 -14.21 -6.50
C GLN A 88 0.79 -15.31 -7.57
N GLN A 89 0.95 -14.97 -8.85
CA GLN A 89 0.86 -15.94 -9.95
C GLN A 89 2.14 -16.76 -10.14
N GLY A 90 3.30 -16.16 -9.88
CA GLY A 90 4.60 -16.73 -10.19
C GLY A 90 5.17 -17.64 -9.11
N SER A 91 4.48 -17.87 -7.99
CA SER A 91 5.05 -18.57 -6.84
C SER A 91 4.00 -19.31 -6.04
N THR A 92 4.33 -20.52 -5.58
CA THR A 92 3.50 -21.26 -4.60
C THR A 92 3.41 -20.50 -3.27
N TYR A 93 4.41 -19.67 -2.98
CA TYR A 93 4.48 -18.82 -1.80
C TYR A 93 5.41 -17.64 -2.08
N ALA A 94 5.00 -16.43 -1.72
CA ALA A 94 5.84 -15.24 -1.85
C ALA A 94 5.69 -14.32 -0.63
N ILE A 95 6.81 -13.71 -0.20
CA ILE A 95 6.82 -12.67 0.81
C ILE A 95 7.55 -11.46 0.25
N THR A 96 6.96 -10.28 0.40
CA THR A 96 7.64 -9.00 0.26
C THR A 96 7.39 -8.14 1.50
N THR A 97 7.97 -6.94 1.53
CA THR A 97 7.65 -5.94 2.55
C THR A 97 7.17 -4.65 1.88
N ILE A 98 6.47 -3.80 2.63
CA ILE A 98 6.07 -2.49 2.10
C ILE A 98 7.29 -1.68 1.66
N LYS A 99 8.41 -1.76 2.39
CA LYS A 99 9.66 -1.09 1.97
C LYS A 99 10.12 -1.55 0.59
N LYS A 100 10.22 -2.86 0.35
CA LYS A 100 10.64 -3.40 -0.96
C LYS A 100 9.67 -3.00 -2.07
N LEU A 101 8.38 -2.92 -1.76
CA LEU A 101 7.38 -2.46 -2.71
C LEU A 101 7.52 -0.95 -2.99
N ALA A 102 7.78 -0.13 -1.99
CA ALA A 102 8.07 1.30 -2.14
C ALA A 102 9.28 1.53 -3.04
N ASP A 103 10.38 0.81 -2.78
CA ASP A 103 11.60 0.84 -3.60
C ASP A 103 11.28 0.47 -5.06
N ALA A 104 10.52 -0.60 -5.30
CA ALA A 104 10.10 -1.03 -6.64
C ALA A 104 9.13 -0.04 -7.33
N MET A 105 8.39 0.75 -6.55
CA MET A 105 7.52 1.80 -7.04
C MET A 105 8.25 3.14 -7.25
N GLU A 106 9.52 3.24 -6.85
CA GLU A 106 10.32 4.47 -6.81
C GLU A 106 9.70 5.53 -5.89
N LEU A 107 9.29 5.09 -4.70
CA LEU A 107 8.78 5.97 -3.64
C LEU A 107 9.80 6.06 -2.51
N GLU A 108 10.09 7.28 -2.09
CA GLU A 108 10.91 7.53 -0.90
C GLU A 108 10.13 7.26 0.39
N ILE A 109 8.80 7.36 0.34
CA ILE A 109 7.92 7.29 1.50
C ILE A 109 7.15 5.97 1.53
N MET A 110 7.34 5.20 2.60
CA MET A 110 6.74 3.87 2.74
C MET A 110 5.23 3.99 3.00
N HIS A 111 4.78 5.05 3.66
CA HIS A 111 3.37 5.40 3.74
C HIS A 111 2.71 5.62 2.38
N ALA A 112 3.39 6.20 1.40
CA ALA A 112 2.83 6.44 0.07
C ALA A 112 2.57 5.09 -0.63
N ALA A 113 3.51 4.16 -0.49
CA ALA A 113 3.34 2.79 -0.95
C ALA A 113 2.20 2.07 -0.23
N TYR A 114 2.12 2.21 1.10
CA TYR A 114 1.01 1.66 1.89
C TYR A 114 -0.33 2.26 1.47
N LYS A 115 -0.41 3.57 1.23
CA LYS A 115 -1.64 4.25 0.81
C LYS A 115 -2.14 3.76 -0.54
N ARG A 116 -1.24 3.49 -1.48
CA ARG A 116 -1.60 2.83 -2.75
C ARG A 116 -2.24 1.46 -2.50
N LEU A 117 -1.73 0.68 -1.55
CA LEU A 117 -2.34 -0.60 -1.18
C LEU A 117 -3.71 -0.43 -0.54
N GLU A 118 -3.90 0.56 0.34
CA GLU A 118 -5.22 0.87 0.91
C GLU A 118 -6.23 1.23 -0.19
N ASN A 119 -5.82 2.06 -1.14
CA ASN A 119 -6.68 2.48 -2.24
C ASN A 119 -6.99 1.29 -3.15
N LEU A 120 -6.02 0.45 -3.50
CA LEU A 120 -6.26 -0.81 -4.21
C LEU A 120 -7.25 -1.73 -3.46
N GLN A 121 -7.15 -1.81 -2.13
CA GLN A 121 -8.09 -2.60 -1.33
C GLN A 121 -9.50 -2.01 -1.35
N SER A 122 -9.64 -0.68 -1.24
CA SER A 122 -10.95 0.00 -1.34
C SER A 122 -11.62 -0.19 -2.71
N LEU A 123 -10.80 -0.32 -3.76
CA LEU A 123 -11.24 -0.60 -5.12
C LEU A 123 -11.57 -2.08 -5.36
N GLY A 124 -11.31 -2.96 -4.39
CA GLY A 124 -11.50 -4.41 -4.51
C GLY A 124 -10.43 -5.12 -5.35
N VAL A 125 -9.35 -4.43 -5.71
CA VAL A 125 -8.24 -5.01 -6.50
C VAL A 125 -7.44 -6.00 -5.67
N ILE A 126 -7.27 -5.69 -4.38
CA ILE A 126 -6.61 -6.56 -3.42
C ILE A 126 -7.48 -6.75 -2.20
N SER A 127 -7.19 -7.79 -1.42
CA SER A 127 -7.80 -8.03 -0.11
C SER A 127 -6.77 -8.55 0.89
N GLY A 128 -7.07 -8.39 2.18
CA GLY A 128 -6.26 -8.94 3.28
C GLY A 128 -5.23 -7.97 3.88
N LEU A 129 -5.22 -6.72 3.43
CA LEU A 129 -4.49 -5.64 4.09
C LEU A 129 -5.23 -5.26 5.38
N ARG A 130 -4.71 -5.67 6.54
CA ARG A 130 -5.30 -5.38 7.85
C ARG A 130 -4.25 -4.78 8.77
N LEU A 131 -4.42 -3.51 9.12
CA LEU A 131 -3.72 -2.90 10.24
C LEU A 131 -4.55 -3.12 11.51
N ASN A 132 -4.52 -4.33 12.06
CA ASN A 132 -4.95 -4.54 13.45
C ASN A 132 -3.78 -4.37 14.41
#